data_AF-A0A3B0W156-F1
#
_entry.id   AF-A0A3B0W156-F1
#
_cell.length_a   1.000
_cell.length_b   1.000
_cell.length_c   1.000
_cell.angle_alpha   90.00
_cell.angle_beta   90.00
_cell.angle_gamma   90.00
#
_symmetry.space_group_name_H-M   'P 1'
#
loop_
_entity.id
_entity.type
_entity.pdbx_description
1 polymer ?
#
loop_
_entity_poly.entity_id
_entity_poly.type
_entity_poly.pdbx_seq_one_letter_code
_entity_poly.pdbx_strand_id
1 'polypeptide(L)'
;MSDVTVKQLAGVLGISSDKLMEQLASAGIPANSEDDGISNESKVKLLEFLRGSHGKDKKSLAPRKKVVLKRKSTEVLRVASGGSGVTKTKSINIEVKKKKLSTGPSQTEVAEIEQERQAAQQALDERKIQLDAEEQAKKAAVLKQEQEQQRLAAEAEEIAEKERLTLEQEQSEMAEQDEAQSKFKADLAKTGKNKD
;
A
#
# COMPACT_ATOMS: atom_id res chain seq x y z
N MET A 1 3.23 -33.78 0.94
CA MET A 1 3.58 -32.94 2.11
C MET A 1 4.84 -32.19 1.73
N SER A 2 4.78 -30.86 1.72
CA SER A 2 5.93 -29.99 1.46
C SER A 2 5.93 -28.91 2.52
N ASP A 3 6.62 -29.19 3.62
CA ASP A 3 6.76 -28.24 4.72
C ASP A 3 7.78 -27.18 4.30
N VAL A 4 7.41 -25.90 4.47
CA VAL A 4 8.23 -24.74 4.08
C VAL A 4 8.45 -23.92 5.33
N THR A 5 9.68 -23.49 5.60
CA THR A 5 9.95 -22.72 6.82
C THR A 5 9.34 -21.31 6.75
N VAL A 6 9.07 -20.70 7.91
CA VAL A 6 8.53 -19.32 7.98
C VAL A 6 9.43 -18.36 7.19
N LYS A 7 10.75 -18.47 7.35
CA LYS A 7 11.75 -17.65 6.64
C LYS A 7 11.67 -17.79 5.12
N GLN A 8 11.51 -19.01 4.62
CA GLN A 8 11.37 -19.27 3.19
C GLN A 8 10.05 -18.69 2.64
N LEU A 9 8.95 -18.85 3.39
CA LEU A 9 7.65 -18.31 3.00
C LEU A 9 7.67 -16.77 2.98
N ALA A 10 8.27 -16.14 3.99
CA ALA A 10 8.42 -14.69 4.08
C ALA A 10 9.20 -14.13 2.89
N GLY A 11 10.32 -14.78 2.52
CA GLY A 11 11.12 -14.40 1.36
C GLY A 11 10.36 -14.44 0.03
N VAL A 12 9.50 -15.46 -0.17
CA VAL A 12 8.65 -15.55 -1.37
C VAL A 12 7.58 -14.46 -1.40
N LEU A 13 7.03 -14.11 -0.24
CA LEU A 13 5.98 -13.09 -0.10
C LEU A 13 6.54 -11.65 -0.06
N GLY A 14 7.86 -11.47 0.03
CA GLY A 14 8.50 -10.15 0.11
C GLY A 14 8.19 -9.40 1.40
N ILE A 15 7.88 -10.12 2.49
CA ILE A 15 7.61 -9.54 3.82
C ILE A 15 8.70 -9.97 4.81
N SER A 16 8.89 -9.23 5.90
CA SER A 16 9.80 -9.65 6.96
C SER A 16 9.27 -10.89 7.69
N SER A 17 10.18 -11.71 8.20
CA SER A 17 9.86 -12.87 9.03
C SER A 17 9.02 -12.48 10.25
N ASP A 18 9.35 -11.38 10.91
CA ASP A 18 8.61 -10.84 12.06
C ASP A 18 7.15 -10.54 11.72
N LYS A 19 6.90 -9.88 10.56
CA LYS A 19 5.53 -9.56 10.12
C LYS A 19 4.72 -10.81 9.80
N LEU A 20 5.36 -11.81 9.20
CA LEU A 20 4.70 -13.09 8.93
C LEU A 20 4.36 -13.81 10.25
N MET A 21 5.25 -13.76 11.24
CA MET A 21 5.00 -14.33 12.58
C MET A 21 3.80 -13.66 13.27
N GLU A 22 3.70 -12.33 13.22
CA GLU A 22 2.54 -11.58 13.73
C GLU A 22 1.23 -12.02 13.05
N GLN A 23 1.27 -12.22 11.72
CA GLN A 23 0.12 -12.67 10.95
C GLN A 23 -0.26 -14.12 11.28
N LEU A 24 0.71 -15.01 11.48
CA LEU A 24 0.48 -16.40 11.87
C LEU A 24 -0.14 -16.48 13.28
N ALA A 25 0.37 -15.68 14.23
CA ALA A 25 -0.19 -15.57 15.57
C ALA A 25 -1.64 -15.06 15.53
N SER A 26 -1.91 -14.03 14.72
CA SER A 26 -3.26 -13.47 14.53
C SER A 26 -4.22 -14.47 13.87
N ALA A 27 -3.72 -15.34 13.00
CA ALA A 27 -4.48 -16.43 12.38
C ALA A 27 -4.64 -17.66 13.29
N GLY A 28 -4.09 -17.64 14.51
CA GLY A 28 -4.16 -18.75 15.47
C GLY A 28 -3.27 -19.94 15.09
N ILE A 29 -2.21 -19.71 14.30
CA ILE A 29 -1.23 -20.73 13.93
C ILE A 29 -0.02 -20.56 14.85
N PRO A 30 0.30 -21.55 15.70
CA PRO A 30 1.48 -21.49 16.56
C PRO A 30 2.74 -21.64 15.71
N ALA A 31 3.50 -20.56 15.54
CA ALA A 31 4.84 -20.56 14.99
C ALA A 31 5.75 -19.84 15.99
N ASN A 32 6.76 -20.55 16.50
CA ASN A 32 7.59 -20.03 17.60
C ASN A 32 8.90 -19.39 17.11
N SER A 33 9.35 -19.72 15.90
CA SER A 33 10.62 -19.25 15.33
C SER A 33 10.57 -19.18 13.81
N GLU A 34 11.51 -18.45 13.20
CA GLU A 34 11.64 -18.29 11.75
C GLU A 34 11.93 -19.61 11.01
N ASP A 35 12.54 -20.57 11.73
CA ASP A 35 12.91 -21.88 11.21
C ASP A 35 11.78 -22.91 11.33
N ASP A 36 10.65 -22.54 11.93
CA ASP A 36 9.53 -23.44 12.14
C ASP A 36 8.84 -23.80 10.81
N GLY A 37 8.37 -25.04 10.72
CA GLY A 37 7.81 -25.62 9.50
C GLY A 37 6.33 -25.28 9.33
N ILE A 38 5.97 -24.63 8.23
CA ILE A 38 4.57 -24.32 7.89
C ILE A 38 4.02 -25.37 6.93
N SER A 39 3.04 -26.14 7.41
CA SER A 39 2.27 -27.09 6.62
C SER A 39 1.33 -26.40 5.62
N ASN A 40 0.85 -27.13 4.61
CA ASN A 40 -0.09 -26.57 3.64
C ASN A 40 -1.44 -26.18 4.28
N GLU A 41 -1.86 -26.84 5.36
CA GLU A 41 -3.09 -26.49 6.08
C GLU A 41 -2.96 -25.13 6.78
N SER A 42 -1.80 -24.88 7.39
CA SER A 42 -1.49 -23.58 8.02
C SER A 42 -1.48 -22.44 6.98
N LYS A 43 -0.93 -22.69 5.78
CA LYS A 43 -0.98 -21.71 4.67
C LYS A 43 -2.42 -21.37 4.28
N VAL A 44 -3.30 -22.37 4.17
CA VAL A 44 -4.72 -22.15 3.84
C VAL A 44 -5.44 -21.34 4.92
N LYS A 45 -5.20 -21.64 6.20
CA LYS A 45 -5.77 -20.88 7.33
C LYS A 45 -5.31 -19.42 7.33
N LEU A 46 -4.02 -19.17 7.10
CA LEU A 46 -3.48 -17.81 6.97
C LEU A 46 -4.17 -17.05 5.82
N LEU A 47 -4.33 -17.70 4.66
CA LEU A 47 -5.02 -17.09 3.51
C LEU A 47 -6.49 -16.78 3.81
N GLU A 48 -7.19 -17.63 4.57
CA GLU A 48 -8.56 -17.39 5.01
C GLU A 48 -8.65 -16.15 5.91
N PHE A 49 -7.74 -16.04 6.89
CA PHE A 49 -7.65 -14.89 7.79
C PHE A 49 -7.39 -13.57 7.02
N LEU A 50 -6.38 -13.56 6.14
CA LEU A 50 -6.03 -12.36 5.36
C LEU A 50 -7.17 -11.92 4.43
N ARG A 51 -7.87 -12.88 3.81
CA ARG A 51 -9.06 -12.55 2.98
C ARG A 51 -10.17 -11.93 3.81
N GLY A 52 -10.44 -12.49 5.00
CA GLY A 52 -11.44 -11.95 5.91
C GLY A 52 -11.11 -10.53 6.41
N SER A 53 -9.85 -10.26 6.75
CA SER A 53 -9.43 -8.95 7.27
C SER A 53 -9.49 -7.84 6.22
N HIS A 54 -9.33 -8.16 4.93
CA HIS A 54 -9.39 -7.19 3.84
C HIS A 54 -10.77 -7.07 3.18
N GLY A 55 -11.83 -7.50 3.87
CA GLY A 55 -13.21 -7.37 3.38
C GLY A 55 -13.56 -8.26 2.18
N LYS A 56 -12.71 -9.25 1.84
CA LYS A 56 -13.11 -10.33 0.93
C LYS A 56 -13.90 -11.33 1.74
N ASP A 57 -15.20 -11.08 1.87
CA ASP A 57 -16.15 -11.88 2.63
C ASP A 57 -15.92 -13.39 2.50
N LYS A 58 -16.22 -14.12 3.60
CA LYS A 58 -16.29 -15.59 3.60
C LYS A 58 -17.23 -16.18 2.53
N LYS A 59 -18.10 -15.37 1.93
CA LYS A 59 -18.87 -15.74 0.72
C LYS A 59 -17.98 -16.05 -0.51
N SER A 60 -16.78 -15.45 -0.61
CA SER A 60 -15.78 -15.77 -1.63
C SER A 60 -15.06 -17.09 -1.37
N LEU A 61 -15.02 -17.53 -0.10
CA LEU A 61 -14.41 -18.79 0.35
C LEU A 61 -15.34 -19.99 0.24
N ALA A 62 -16.65 -19.78 0.13
CA ALA A 62 -17.55 -20.85 -0.28
C ALA A 62 -17.12 -21.33 -1.68
N PRO A 63 -16.83 -22.63 -1.88
CA PRO A 63 -16.60 -23.14 -3.23
C PRO A 63 -17.79 -22.70 -4.06
N ARG A 64 -17.53 -21.92 -5.13
CA ARG A 64 -18.56 -21.39 -6.05
C ARG A 64 -19.61 -22.47 -6.20
N LYS A 65 -20.82 -22.28 -5.62
CA LYS A 65 -21.87 -23.30 -5.64
C LYS A 65 -21.94 -23.79 -7.07
N LYS A 66 -21.56 -25.05 -7.30
CA LYS A 66 -21.40 -25.61 -8.63
C LYS A 66 -22.75 -25.41 -9.33
N VAL A 67 -22.85 -24.44 -10.23
CA VAL A 67 -24.05 -24.20 -11.05
C VAL A 67 -24.04 -25.26 -12.15
N VAL A 68 -24.17 -26.53 -11.76
CA VAL A 68 -24.27 -27.63 -12.70
C VAL A 68 -25.75 -28.01 -12.73
N LEU A 69 -26.37 -27.84 -13.89
CA LEU A 69 -27.65 -28.47 -14.16
C LEU A 69 -27.46 -29.99 -14.03
N LYS A 70 -28.19 -30.64 -13.11
CA LYS A 70 -28.39 -32.09 -13.18
C LYS A 70 -29.06 -32.37 -14.53
N ARG A 71 -28.32 -32.95 -15.49
CA ARG A 71 -28.79 -33.15 -16.87
C ARG A 71 -29.92 -34.19 -16.99
N LYS A 72 -30.01 -35.13 -16.04
CA LYS A 72 -31.00 -36.23 -16.04
C LYS A 72 -31.46 -36.58 -14.62
N SER A 73 -32.76 -36.85 -14.46
CA SER A 73 -33.39 -37.41 -13.27
C SER A 73 -34.29 -38.55 -13.73
N THR A 74 -34.00 -39.78 -13.31
CA THR A 74 -34.80 -40.97 -13.60
C THR A 74 -35.72 -41.26 -12.42
N GLU A 75 -37.02 -41.31 -12.67
CA GLU A 75 -38.01 -41.73 -11.66
C GLU A 75 -38.65 -43.05 -12.12
N VAL A 76 -38.86 -43.96 -11.18
CA VAL A 76 -39.42 -45.28 -11.47
C VAL A 76 -40.92 -45.22 -11.22
N LEU A 77 -41.72 -45.16 -12.28
CA LEU A 77 -43.17 -45.28 -12.15
C LEU A 77 -43.53 -46.78 -12.12
N ARG A 78 -44.24 -47.18 -11.06
CA ARG A 78 -44.78 -48.53 -10.91
C ARG A 78 -46.22 -48.54 -11.41
N VAL A 79 -46.48 -49.27 -12.48
CA VAL A 79 -47.83 -49.39 -13.05
C VAL A 79 -48.38 -50.76 -12.68
N ALA A 80 -49.56 -50.78 -12.06
CA ALA A 80 -50.35 -51.98 -11.87
C ALA A 80 -51.10 -52.29 -13.17
N SER A 81 -50.76 -53.40 -13.82
CA SER A 81 -51.42 -53.85 -15.04
C SER A 81 -52.72 -54.57 -14.65
N GLY A 82 -53.86 -53.90 -14.87
CA GLY A 82 -55.19 -54.50 -14.72
C GLY A 82 -55.48 -55.47 -15.88
N GLY A 83 -54.98 -56.70 -15.77
CA GLY A 83 -55.29 -57.80 -16.67
C GLY A 83 -55.25 -59.09 -15.88
N SER A 84 -56.38 -59.81 -15.88
CA SER A 84 -56.67 -60.97 -15.05
C SER A 84 -55.51 -61.97 -14.95
N GLY A 85 -55.13 -62.31 -13.71
CA GLY A 85 -54.20 -63.39 -13.39
C GLY A 85 -52.76 -62.93 -13.13
N VAL A 86 -52.42 -62.80 -11.84
CA VAL A 86 -51.10 -62.49 -11.27
C VAL A 86 -50.70 -61.00 -11.34
N THR A 87 -50.77 -60.36 -10.17
CA THR A 87 -50.42 -58.96 -9.88
C THR A 87 -48.93 -58.67 -10.08
N LYS A 88 -48.46 -58.67 -11.33
CA LYS A 88 -47.07 -58.32 -11.67
C LYS A 88 -46.97 -56.80 -11.88
N THR A 89 -46.48 -56.08 -10.88
CA THR A 89 -46.16 -54.65 -11.00
C THR A 89 -44.99 -54.47 -11.97
N LYS A 90 -45.18 -53.73 -13.07
CA LYS A 90 -44.11 -53.39 -14.01
C LYS A 90 -43.50 -52.05 -13.61
N SER A 91 -42.18 -52.03 -13.41
CA SER A 91 -41.40 -50.80 -13.19
C SER A 91 -40.95 -50.23 -14.53
N ILE A 92 -41.38 -49.02 -14.83
CA ILE A 92 -41.00 -48.30 -16.06
C ILE A 92 -40.10 -47.15 -15.63
N ASN A 93 -38.88 -47.11 -16.19
CA ASN A 93 -37.95 -45.99 -15.97
C ASN A 93 -38.38 -44.82 -16.85
N ILE A 94 -38.75 -43.70 -16.24
CA ILE A 94 -39.16 -42.50 -16.96
C ILE A 94 -38.15 -41.38 -16.65
N GLU A 95 -37.56 -40.83 -17.70
CA GLU A 95 -36.70 -39.64 -17.58
C GLU A 95 -37.58 -38.39 -17.58
N VAL A 96 -37.83 -37.81 -16.40
CA VAL A 96 -38.56 -36.55 -16.27
C VAL A 96 -37.58 -35.37 -16.24
N LYS A 97 -37.80 -34.37 -17.10
CA LYS A 97 -37.07 -33.10 -17.06
C LYS A 97 -37.90 -32.05 -16.33
N LYS A 98 -37.46 -31.67 -15.12
CA LYS A 98 -38.02 -30.51 -14.42
C LYS A 98 -37.50 -29.22 -15.08
N LYS A 99 -38.39 -28.44 -15.70
CA LYS A 99 -38.06 -27.08 -16.17
C LYS A 99 -37.85 -26.18 -14.94
N LYS A 100 -36.59 -25.94 -14.56
CA LYS A 100 -36.25 -24.94 -13.53
C LYS A 100 -36.03 -23.60 -14.21
N LEU A 101 -36.92 -22.65 -13.96
CA LEU A 101 -36.74 -21.24 -14.35
C LEU A 101 -35.93 -20.57 -13.23
N SER A 102 -34.69 -20.15 -13.52
CA SER A 102 -33.97 -19.28 -12.60
C SER A 102 -34.60 -17.90 -12.74
N THR A 103 -35.39 -17.47 -11.77
CA THR A 103 -35.78 -16.06 -11.68
C THR A 103 -34.49 -15.26 -11.44
N GLY A 104 -34.28 -14.19 -12.21
CA GLY A 104 -33.21 -13.25 -11.94
C GLY A 104 -33.38 -12.60 -10.55
N PRO A 105 -32.42 -11.77 -10.10
CA PRO A 105 -32.57 -11.02 -8.87
C PRO A 105 -33.90 -10.25 -8.89
N SER A 106 -34.57 -10.18 -7.74
CA SER A 106 -35.83 -9.44 -7.64
C SER A 106 -35.59 -7.96 -7.94
N GLN A 107 -36.63 -7.22 -8.33
CA GLN A 107 -36.50 -5.77 -8.57
C GLN A 107 -35.96 -5.02 -7.33
N THR A 108 -36.26 -5.53 -6.13
CA THR A 108 -35.74 -4.98 -4.87
C THR A 108 -34.24 -5.23 -4.72
N GLU A 109 -33.76 -6.45 -5.00
CA GLU A 109 -32.32 -6.78 -4.95
C GLU A 109 -31.52 -5.97 -5.99
N VAL A 110 -32.08 -5.76 -7.19
CA VAL A 110 -31.43 -4.92 -8.21
C VAL A 110 -31.34 -3.45 -7.76
N ALA A 111 -32.37 -2.93 -7.10
CA ALA A 111 -32.36 -1.57 -6.58
C ALA A 111 -31.33 -1.38 -5.45
N GLU A 112 -31.20 -2.33 -4.54
CA GLU A 112 -30.19 -2.31 -3.47
C GLU A 112 -28.77 -2.35 -4.05
N ILE A 113 -28.52 -3.21 -5.04
CA ILE A 113 -27.21 -3.30 -5.72
C ILE A 113 -26.86 -1.98 -6.42
N GLU A 114 -27.82 -1.33 -7.07
CA GLU A 114 -27.57 -0.05 -7.75
C GLU A 114 -27.30 1.08 -6.73
N GLN A 115 -28.02 1.11 -5.61
CA GLN A 115 -27.77 2.06 -4.52
C GLN A 115 -26.39 1.86 -3.90
N GLU A 116 -25.99 0.62 -3.62
CA GLU A 116 -24.65 0.32 -3.11
C GLU A 116 -23.56 0.73 -4.12
N ARG A 117 -23.78 0.50 -5.42
CA ARG A 117 -22.85 0.93 -6.48
C ARG A 117 -22.71 2.44 -6.52
N GLN A 118 -23.81 3.18 -6.41
CA GLN A 118 -23.81 4.64 -6.41
C GLN A 118 -23.11 5.20 -5.17
N ALA A 119 -23.39 4.66 -3.98
CA ALA A 119 -22.72 5.05 -2.75
C ALA A 119 -21.20 4.78 -2.81
N ALA A 120 -20.80 3.63 -3.35
CA ALA A 120 -19.39 3.30 -3.56
C ALA A 120 -18.69 4.25 -4.55
N GLN A 121 -19.38 4.65 -5.63
CA GLN A 121 -18.85 5.63 -6.59
C GLN A 121 -18.68 7.00 -5.95
N GLN A 122 -19.66 7.48 -5.19
CA GLN A 122 -19.58 8.75 -4.47
C GLN A 122 -18.41 8.77 -3.46
N ALA A 123 -18.27 7.71 -2.67
CA ALA A 123 -17.17 7.59 -1.71
C ALA A 123 -15.79 7.58 -2.39
N LEU A 124 -15.67 6.95 -3.57
CA LEU A 124 -14.42 6.96 -4.34
C LEU A 124 -14.10 8.35 -4.89
N ASP A 125 -15.09 9.08 -5.38
CA ASP A 125 -14.87 10.41 -5.95
C ASP A 125 -14.56 11.44 -4.85
N GLU A 126 -15.23 11.38 -3.70
CA GLU A 126 -14.86 12.15 -2.51
C GLU A 126 -13.42 11.87 -2.06
N ARG A 127 -13.01 10.59 -2.07
CA ARG A 127 -11.65 10.22 -1.67
C ARG A 127 -10.59 10.74 -2.65
N LYS A 128 -10.87 10.74 -3.96
CA LYS A 128 -9.98 11.34 -4.97
C LYS A 128 -9.84 12.83 -4.75
N ILE A 129 -10.94 13.55 -4.54
CA ILE A 129 -10.91 15.00 -4.29
C ILE A 129 -10.07 15.33 -3.05
N GLN A 130 -10.20 14.55 -1.97
CA GLN A 130 -9.38 14.71 -0.77
C GLN A 130 -7.89 14.48 -1.04
N LEU A 131 -7.54 13.43 -1.78
CA LEU A 131 -6.15 13.13 -2.14
C LEU A 131 -5.54 14.22 -3.03
N ASP A 132 -6.28 14.70 -4.02
CA ASP A 132 -5.84 15.77 -4.91
C ASP A 132 -5.61 17.08 -4.13
N ALA A 133 -6.50 17.42 -3.19
CA ALA A 133 -6.35 18.58 -2.31
C ALA A 133 -5.14 18.44 -1.37
N GLU A 134 -4.91 17.25 -0.81
CA GLU A 134 -3.75 16.98 0.05
C GLU A 134 -2.44 17.05 -0.75
N GLU A 135 -2.40 16.53 -1.97
CA GLU A 135 -1.22 16.59 -2.83
C GLU A 135 -0.91 18.04 -3.25
N GLN A 136 -1.92 18.83 -3.59
CA GLN A 136 -1.76 20.26 -3.89
C GLN A 136 -1.24 21.04 -2.67
N ALA A 137 -1.78 20.76 -1.48
CA ALA A 137 -1.31 21.40 -0.24
C ALA A 137 0.15 21.03 0.07
N LYS A 138 0.55 19.76 -0.11
CA LYS A 138 1.93 19.31 0.05
C LYS A 138 2.87 19.98 -0.95
N LYS A 139 2.51 20.03 -2.24
CA LYS A 139 3.31 20.71 -3.27
C LYS A 139 3.48 22.20 -2.97
N ALA A 140 2.41 22.87 -2.54
CA ALA A 140 2.48 24.28 -2.16
C ALA A 140 3.35 24.50 -0.91
N ALA A 141 3.32 23.60 0.07
CA ALA A 141 4.17 23.67 1.26
C ALA A 141 5.66 23.46 0.91
N VAL A 142 5.98 22.46 0.08
CA VAL A 142 7.35 22.21 -0.39
C VAL A 142 7.89 23.40 -1.16
N LEU A 143 7.12 23.95 -2.10
CA LEU A 143 7.54 25.12 -2.89
C LEU A 143 7.79 26.35 -2.00
N LYS A 144 6.97 26.57 -0.97
CA LYS A 144 7.21 27.65 0.00
C LYS A 144 8.48 27.43 0.81
N GLN A 145 8.74 26.20 1.26
CA GLN A 145 9.96 25.85 2.00
C GLN A 145 11.20 26.02 1.13
N GLU A 146 11.17 25.60 -0.13
CA GLU A 146 12.27 25.79 -1.07
C GLU A 146 12.54 27.29 -1.33
N GLN A 147 11.49 28.10 -1.51
CA GLN A 147 11.63 29.55 -1.67
C GLN A 147 12.22 30.21 -0.43
N GLU A 148 11.78 29.81 0.77
CA GLU A 148 12.32 30.33 2.03
C GLU A 148 13.80 29.94 2.20
N GLN A 149 14.16 28.69 1.92
CA GLN A 149 15.55 28.23 1.96
C GLN A 149 16.44 28.97 0.94
N GLN A 150 15.95 29.20 -0.28
CA GLN A 150 16.68 29.98 -1.28
C GLN A 150 16.89 31.43 -0.83
N ARG A 151 15.88 32.05 -0.20
CA ARG A 151 16.02 33.42 0.34
C ARG A 151 17.03 33.48 1.48
N LEU A 152 16.97 32.53 2.41
CA LEU A 152 17.94 32.44 3.51
C LEU A 152 19.36 32.17 3.01
N ALA A 153 19.52 31.32 1.98
CA ALA A 153 20.81 31.05 1.37
C ALA A 153 21.37 32.30 0.65
N ALA A 154 20.54 33.02 -0.11
CA ALA A 154 20.94 34.25 -0.77
C ALA A 154 21.31 35.36 0.22
N GLU A 155 20.55 35.51 1.31
CA GLU A 155 20.86 36.47 2.38
C GLU A 155 22.17 36.11 3.10
N ALA A 156 22.41 34.82 3.37
CA ALA A 156 23.67 34.36 3.95
C ALA A 156 24.87 34.59 3.01
N GLU A 157 24.69 34.42 1.70
CA GLU A 157 25.72 34.69 0.71
C GLU A 157 26.03 36.19 0.61
N GLU A 158 25.01 37.05 0.62
CA GLU A 158 25.18 38.51 0.61
C GLU A 158 25.89 39.02 1.88
N ILE A 159 25.57 38.44 3.05
CA ILE A 159 26.27 38.76 4.30
C ILE A 159 27.73 38.30 4.24
N ALA A 160 28.00 37.08 3.78
CA ALA A 160 29.36 36.56 3.66
C ALA A 160 30.22 37.35 2.65
N GLU A 161 29.62 37.83 1.56
CA GLU A 161 30.30 38.69 0.60
C GLU A 161 30.62 40.07 1.19
N LYS A 162 29.67 40.68 1.91
CA LYS A 162 29.91 41.94 2.64
C LYS A 162 31.02 41.81 3.67
N GLU A 163 31.01 40.74 4.47
CA GLU A 163 32.07 40.47 5.46
C GLU A 163 33.44 40.30 4.81
N ARG A 164 33.53 39.58 3.68
CA ARG A 164 34.78 39.46 2.92
C ARG A 164 35.28 40.80 2.41
N LEU A 165 34.38 41.62 1.89
CA LEU A 165 34.72 42.93 1.33
C LEU A 165 35.17 43.90 2.42
N THR A 166 34.54 43.87 3.61
CA THR A 166 34.99 44.66 4.76
C THR A 166 36.34 44.19 5.30
N LEU A 167 36.58 42.87 5.37
CA LEU A 167 37.87 42.33 5.81
C LEU A 167 39.00 42.66 4.83
N GLU A 168 38.73 42.65 3.51
CA GLU A 168 39.71 43.04 2.49
C GLU A 168 40.03 44.53 2.57
N GLN A 169 39.02 45.39 2.79
CA GLN A 169 39.22 46.82 3.02
C GLN A 169 40.07 47.07 4.28
N GLU A 170 39.72 46.46 5.42
CA GLU A 170 40.50 46.60 6.67
C GLU A 170 41.95 46.13 6.51
N GLN A 171 42.19 45.04 5.78
CA GLN A 171 43.55 44.57 5.49
C GLN A 171 44.32 45.54 4.61
N SER A 172 43.67 46.12 3.58
CA SER A 172 44.30 47.11 2.72
C SER A 172 44.64 48.40 3.48
N GLU A 173 43.75 48.87 4.36
CA GLU A 173 43.99 50.05 5.21
C GLU A 173 45.11 49.81 6.22
N MET A 174 45.17 48.63 6.86
CA MET A 174 46.28 48.28 7.75
C MET A 174 47.62 48.19 7.01
N ALA A 175 47.64 47.62 5.79
CA ALA A 175 48.85 47.55 4.97
C ALA A 175 49.34 48.96 4.55
N GLU A 176 48.42 49.86 4.19
CA GLU A 176 48.75 51.26 3.87
C GLU A 176 49.27 52.02 5.10
N GLN A 177 48.67 51.81 6.28
CA GLN A 177 49.13 52.42 7.53
C GLN A 177 50.52 51.91 7.92
N ASP A 178 50.79 50.61 7.81
CA ASP A 178 52.11 50.04 8.08
C ASP A 178 53.17 50.57 7.09
N GLU A 179 52.82 50.69 5.80
CA GLU A 179 53.72 51.28 4.80
C GLU A 179 54.00 52.76 5.10
N ALA A 180 52.98 53.55 5.46
CA ALA A 180 53.14 54.95 5.84
C ALA A 180 54.00 55.12 7.11
N GLN A 181 53.80 54.28 8.13
CA GLN A 181 54.63 54.29 9.34
C GLN A 181 56.08 53.89 9.04
N SER A 182 56.30 52.93 8.14
CA SER A 182 57.65 52.52 7.73
C SER A 182 58.40 53.65 7.01
N LYS A 183 57.72 54.38 6.10
CA LYS A 183 58.27 55.54 5.40
C LYS A 183 58.59 56.67 6.38
N PHE A 184 57.67 56.96 7.30
CA PHE A 184 57.89 57.99 8.34
C PHE A 184 59.09 57.65 9.25
N LYS A 185 59.22 56.39 9.69
CA LYS A 185 60.39 55.93 10.47
C LYS A 185 61.69 56.00 9.66
N ALA A 186 61.66 55.68 8.37
CA ALA A 186 62.83 55.75 7.50
C ALA A 186 63.31 57.21 7.28
N ASP A 187 62.39 58.17 7.13
CA ASP A 187 62.72 59.59 7.02
C ASP A 187 63.26 60.17 8.35
N LEU A 188 62.73 59.73 9.50
CA LEU A 188 63.27 60.11 10.81
C LEU A 188 64.69 59.58 11.02
N ALA A 189 65.01 58.37 10.54
CA ALA A 189 66.33 57.78 10.64
C ALA A 189 67.38 58.46 9.73
N LYS A 190 66.97 59.02 8.58
CA LYS A 190 67.85 59.81 7.70
C LYS A 190 68.19 61.18 8.27
N THR A 191 67.23 61.84 8.92
CA THR A 191 67.43 63.17 9.51
C THR A 191 68.28 63.15 10.79
N GLY A 192 68.29 62.05 11.53
CA GLY A 192 69.16 61.87 12.71
C GLY A 192 70.65 61.63 12.41
N LYS A 193 71.01 61.14 11.21
CA LYS A 193 72.42 60.87 10.83
C LYS A 193 73.21 62.07 10.31
N ASN A 194 72.56 63.22 10.09
CA ASN A 194 73.19 64.45 9.57
C ASN A 194 73.46 65.50 10.67
N LYS A 195 73.48 65.10 11.96
CA LYS A 195 73.60 66.02 13.10
C LYS A 195 74.79 65.76 14.05
N ASP A 196 75.73 64.89 13.66
CA ASP A 196 77.07 64.78 14.24
C ASP A 196 78.12 65.16 13.19
#